data_AF-A0A7V7QNT8-F1
#
_entry.id   AF-A0A7V7QNT8-F1
#
_cell.length_a   1.000
_cell.length_b   1.000
_cell.length_c   1.000
_cell.angle_alpha   90.00
_cell.angle_beta   90.00
_cell.angle_gamma   90.00
#
_symmetry.space_group_name_H-M   'P 1'
#
loop_
_entity.id
_entity.type
_entity.pdbx_description
1 polymer ?
#
loop_
_entity_poly.entity_id
_entity_poly.type
_entity_poly.pdbx_seq_one_letter_code
_entity_poly.pdbx_strand_id
1 'polypeptide(L)'
;MIGFYDYTVVLTYISLAVSVFGMTQAIEGRFRTAIACLAISGLCDMFDGKIARTKKDRTYDEKLFGVQIDSLCDVICFGAFPVILCYVLGVKGVIGEVAIAYYSVCSVIRLGFFNVLETSRQVQEDNANKFYYGLPITSITIILPLIFLFNFILAENIFKWILVGTLFCVGTLFITNFRLKKPSNKQLCFWVILVACSVAMILFFSKYPITHTIEHEEPLIEKILD
;
A
#
# COMPACT_ATOMS: atom_id res chain seq x y z
N MET A 1 -8.96 24.44 -14.32
CA MET A 1 -8.72 22.98 -14.33
C MET A 1 -9.77 22.35 -13.43
N ILE A 2 -10.27 21.15 -13.76
CA ILE A 2 -11.24 20.43 -12.92
C ILE A 2 -10.47 19.75 -11.79
N GLY A 3 -10.81 20.02 -10.53
CA GLY A 3 -10.20 19.40 -9.36
C GLY A 3 -9.58 20.40 -8.38
N PHE A 4 -9.24 19.90 -7.19
CA PHE A 4 -8.51 20.64 -6.16
C PHE A 4 -7.04 20.23 -6.16
N TYR A 5 -6.15 21.20 -5.96
CA TYR A 5 -4.69 21.04 -6.06
C TYR A 5 -3.94 21.56 -4.83
N ASP A 6 -4.63 21.62 -3.69
CA ASP A 6 -4.02 22.03 -2.44
C ASP A 6 -2.86 21.12 -2.01
N TYR A 7 -1.94 21.66 -1.22
CA TYR A 7 -0.82 20.90 -0.65
C TYR A 7 -1.28 19.63 0.11
N THR A 8 -2.51 19.63 0.57
CA THR A 8 -3.15 18.53 1.29
C THR A 8 -3.68 17.39 0.41
N VAL A 9 -3.64 17.51 -0.92
CA VAL A 9 -3.97 16.44 -1.88
C VAL A 9 -2.81 16.15 -2.82
N VAL A 10 -1.88 17.11 -2.97
CA VAL A 10 -0.62 16.91 -3.70
C VAL A 10 0.18 15.76 -3.11
N LEU A 11 0.18 15.58 -1.78
CA LEU A 11 0.88 14.46 -1.17
C LEU A 11 0.25 13.11 -1.54
N THR A 12 -1.08 13.03 -1.60
CA THR A 12 -1.81 11.87 -2.12
C THR A 12 -1.39 11.56 -3.57
N TYR A 13 -1.30 12.57 -4.44
CA TYR A 13 -0.87 12.39 -5.83
C TYR A 13 0.60 11.95 -5.94
N ILE A 14 1.48 12.45 -5.08
CA ILE A 14 2.87 11.99 -5.02
C ILE A 14 2.92 10.52 -4.60
N SER A 15 2.14 10.13 -3.59
CA SER A 15 2.02 8.73 -3.16
C SER A 15 1.58 7.82 -4.31
N LEU A 16 0.56 8.25 -5.06
CA LEU A 16 0.10 7.54 -6.26
C LEU A 16 1.18 7.40 -7.32
N ALA A 17 1.87 8.50 -7.66
CA ALA A 17 2.94 8.49 -8.66
C ALA A 17 4.09 7.55 -8.26
N VAL A 18 4.49 7.57 -6.99
CA VAL A 18 5.52 6.66 -6.43
C VAL A 18 5.06 5.21 -6.49
N SER A 19 3.79 4.92 -6.19
CA SER A 19 3.23 3.57 -6.29
C SER A 19 3.15 3.08 -7.73
N VAL A 20 2.75 3.93 -8.68
CA VAL A 20 2.72 3.58 -10.11
C VAL A 20 4.13 3.27 -10.61
N PHE A 21 5.12 4.10 -10.28
CA PHE A 21 6.52 3.80 -10.57
C PHE A 21 6.96 2.50 -9.89
N GLY A 22 6.59 2.27 -8.63
CA GLY A 22 6.90 1.02 -7.93
C GLY A 22 6.32 -0.22 -8.63
N MET A 23 5.10 -0.14 -9.17
CA MET A 23 4.46 -1.20 -9.95
C MET A 23 5.23 -1.49 -11.25
N THR A 24 5.67 -0.47 -11.99
CA THR A 24 6.49 -0.69 -13.18
C THR A 24 7.83 -1.32 -12.83
N GLN A 25 8.47 -0.87 -11.75
CA GLN A 25 9.70 -1.51 -11.25
C GLN A 25 9.48 -2.98 -10.88
N ALA A 26 8.32 -3.34 -10.32
CA ALA A 26 8.00 -4.72 -10.00
C ALA A 26 7.86 -5.59 -11.26
N ILE A 27 7.16 -5.07 -12.29
CA ILE A 27 6.99 -5.75 -13.57
C ILE A 27 8.34 -5.99 -14.26
N GLU A 28 9.23 -4.99 -14.19
CA GLU A 28 10.61 -5.04 -14.70
C GLU A 28 11.57 -5.89 -13.83
N GLY A 29 11.05 -6.68 -12.88
CA GLY A 29 11.86 -7.54 -12.01
C GLY A 29 12.70 -6.80 -10.96
N ARG A 30 12.62 -5.47 -10.88
CA ARG A 30 13.35 -4.61 -9.93
C ARG A 30 12.62 -4.54 -8.58
N PHE A 31 12.41 -5.70 -7.96
CA PHE A 31 11.59 -5.85 -6.73
C PHE A 31 12.07 -5.02 -5.54
N ARG A 32 13.38 -4.80 -5.40
CA ARG A 32 13.94 -4.00 -4.31
C ARG A 32 13.47 -2.56 -4.38
N THR A 33 13.52 -1.98 -5.58
CA THR A 33 13.03 -0.63 -5.84
C THR A 33 11.52 -0.58 -5.67
N ALA A 34 10.78 -1.58 -6.17
CA ALA A 34 9.34 -1.66 -5.98
C ALA A 34 8.96 -1.63 -4.49
N ILE A 35 9.61 -2.44 -3.64
CA ILE A 35 9.31 -2.47 -2.21
C ILE A 35 9.71 -1.18 -1.51
N ALA A 36 10.81 -0.54 -1.92
CA ALA A 36 11.16 0.78 -1.43
C ALA A 36 10.07 1.81 -1.80
N CYS A 37 9.54 1.79 -3.02
CA CYS A 37 8.44 2.64 -3.45
C CYS A 37 7.16 2.38 -2.62
N LEU A 38 6.81 1.12 -2.34
CA LEU A 38 5.66 0.78 -1.50
C LEU A 38 5.81 1.36 -0.08
N ALA A 39 7.01 1.24 0.50
CA ALA A 39 7.31 1.80 1.82
C ALA A 39 7.25 3.34 1.82
N ILE A 40 7.77 3.99 0.77
CA ILE A 40 7.71 5.45 0.60
C ILE A 40 6.25 5.91 0.44
N SER A 41 5.42 5.20 -0.34
CA SER A 41 3.99 5.51 -0.47
C SER A 41 3.26 5.43 0.87
N GLY A 42 3.54 4.40 1.68
CA GLY A 42 3.00 4.31 3.05
C GLY A 42 3.45 5.44 3.96
N LEU A 43 4.69 5.90 3.81
CA LEU A 43 5.19 7.06 4.54
C LEU A 43 4.46 8.35 4.12
N CYS A 44 4.21 8.53 2.82
CA CYS A 44 3.45 9.67 2.29
C CYS A 44 2.02 9.70 2.84
N ASP A 45 1.30 8.58 2.82
CA ASP A 45 -0.06 8.45 3.39
C ASP A 45 -0.11 8.85 4.88
N MET A 46 0.85 8.33 5.67
CA MET A 46 0.96 8.65 7.09
C MET A 46 1.18 10.15 7.36
N PHE A 47 1.89 10.85 6.45
CA PHE A 47 2.06 12.30 6.52
C PHE A 47 0.84 13.04 5.99
N ASP A 48 0.17 12.54 4.95
CA ASP A 48 -1.00 13.18 4.36
C ASP A 48 -2.13 13.32 5.39
N GLY A 49 -2.42 12.24 6.13
CA GLY A 49 -3.39 12.27 7.21
C GLY A 49 -3.06 13.25 8.36
N LYS A 50 -1.81 13.68 8.50
CA LYS A 50 -1.39 14.72 9.47
C LYS A 50 -1.47 16.11 8.86
N ILE A 51 -1.00 16.27 7.62
CA ILE A 51 -0.99 17.55 6.88
C ILE A 51 -2.42 18.00 6.58
N ALA A 52 -3.31 17.06 6.25
CA ALA A 52 -4.74 17.32 6.08
C ALA A 52 -5.40 17.95 7.32
N ARG A 53 -4.85 17.72 8.53
CA ARG A 53 -5.37 18.28 9.80
C ARG A 53 -4.80 19.64 10.15
N THR A 54 -3.73 20.10 9.50
CA THR A 54 -3.12 21.41 9.78
C THR A 54 -3.80 22.54 9.01
N LYS A 55 -4.46 22.25 7.88
CA LYS A 55 -5.24 23.25 7.13
C LYS A 55 -6.53 23.59 7.88
N LYS A 56 -6.58 24.79 8.49
CA LYS A 56 -7.74 25.27 9.26
C LYS A 56 -8.88 25.79 8.38
N ASP A 57 -8.57 26.31 7.19
CA ASP A 57 -9.52 26.99 6.30
C ASP A 57 -9.84 26.15 5.06
N ARG A 58 -10.22 24.87 5.24
CA ARG A 58 -10.72 24.05 4.13
C ARG A 58 -12.20 24.29 3.89
N THR A 59 -12.58 24.48 2.63
CA THR A 59 -13.99 24.49 2.26
C THR A 59 -14.60 23.09 2.45
N TYR A 60 -15.93 23.02 2.57
CA TYR A 60 -16.64 21.74 2.71
C TYR A 60 -16.36 20.81 1.52
N ASP A 61 -16.38 21.36 0.30
CA ASP A 61 -16.14 20.62 -0.93
C ASP A 61 -14.69 20.13 -1.05
N GLU A 62 -13.70 20.95 -0.66
CA GLU A 62 -12.28 20.54 -0.60
C GLU A 62 -12.07 19.34 0.32
N LYS A 63 -12.75 19.33 1.47
CA LYS A 63 -12.65 18.24 2.44
C LYS A 63 -13.27 16.96 1.91
N LEU A 64 -14.47 17.03 1.31
CA LEU A 64 -15.14 15.88 0.72
C LEU A 64 -14.33 15.31 -0.45
N PHE A 65 -13.85 16.18 -1.35
CA PHE A 65 -13.02 15.77 -2.46
C PHE A 65 -11.73 15.10 -1.96
N GLY A 66 -11.06 15.71 -0.98
CA GLY A 66 -9.86 15.17 -0.35
C GLY A 66 -10.05 13.75 0.19
N VAL A 67 -11.16 13.49 0.89
CA VAL A 67 -11.47 12.15 1.41
C VAL A 67 -11.70 11.14 0.27
N GLN A 68 -12.40 11.52 -0.79
CA GLN A 68 -12.65 10.61 -1.91
C GLN A 68 -11.38 10.31 -2.71
N ILE A 69 -10.56 11.33 -3.00
CA ILE A 69 -9.35 11.14 -3.78
C ILE A 69 -8.31 10.31 -3.02
N ASP A 70 -8.18 10.52 -1.71
CA ASP A 70 -7.34 9.74 -0.80
C ASP A 70 -7.68 8.24 -0.89
N SER A 71 -8.96 7.91 -0.75
CA SER A 71 -9.41 6.51 -0.84
C SER A 71 -9.24 5.88 -2.21
N LEU A 72 -9.46 6.63 -3.29
CA LEU A 72 -9.23 6.13 -4.65
C LEU A 72 -7.73 5.85 -4.87
N CYS A 73 -6.87 6.74 -4.40
CA CYS A 73 -5.43 6.55 -4.44
C CYS A 73 -5.00 5.36 -3.57
N ASP A 74 -5.57 5.18 -2.38
CA ASP A 74 -5.29 4.04 -1.50
C ASP A 74 -5.62 2.69 -2.13
N VAL A 75 -6.71 2.58 -2.90
CA VAL A 75 -7.01 1.36 -3.66
C VAL A 75 -5.87 1.03 -4.62
N ILE A 76 -5.26 2.02 -5.25
CA ILE A 76 -4.16 1.81 -6.20
C ILE A 76 -2.85 1.53 -5.44
N CYS A 77 -2.49 2.36 -4.47
CA CYS A 77 -1.25 2.30 -3.72
C CYS A 77 -1.14 1.07 -2.81
N PHE A 78 -2.24 0.67 -2.17
CA PHE A 78 -2.26 -0.35 -1.13
C PHE A 78 -3.18 -1.53 -1.43
N GLY A 79 -4.04 -1.43 -2.45
CA GLY A 79 -4.78 -2.57 -3.00
C GLY A 79 -4.06 -3.19 -4.20
N ALA A 80 -3.95 -2.44 -5.29
CA ALA A 80 -3.46 -2.93 -6.58
C ALA A 80 -1.94 -3.17 -6.58
N PHE A 81 -1.15 -2.27 -5.99
CA PHE A 81 0.31 -2.43 -6.00
C PHE A 81 0.77 -3.72 -5.29
N PRO A 82 0.34 -4.03 -4.04
CA PRO A 82 0.61 -5.34 -3.42
C PRO A 82 0.23 -6.54 -4.28
N VAL A 83 -0.90 -6.46 -4.99
CA VAL A 83 -1.39 -7.53 -5.88
C VAL A 83 -0.43 -7.75 -7.03
N ILE A 84 -0.06 -6.67 -7.75
CA ILE A 84 0.90 -6.76 -8.86
C ILE A 84 2.22 -7.30 -8.36
N LEU A 85 2.76 -6.75 -7.27
CA LEU A 85 4.04 -7.16 -6.68
C LEU A 85 4.04 -8.65 -6.32
N CYS A 86 3.01 -9.15 -5.62
CA CYS A 86 2.91 -10.55 -5.26
C CYS A 86 2.76 -11.46 -6.50
N TYR A 87 1.97 -11.05 -7.49
CA TYR A 87 1.79 -11.81 -8.73
C TYR A 87 3.12 -11.99 -9.49
N VAL A 88 3.87 -10.91 -9.66
CA VAL A 88 5.18 -10.98 -10.31
C VAL A 88 6.19 -11.77 -9.47
N LEU A 89 6.12 -11.73 -8.15
CA LEU A 89 6.96 -12.56 -7.26
C LEU A 89 6.62 -14.07 -7.29
N GLY A 90 5.59 -14.46 -8.04
CA GLY A 90 5.28 -15.87 -8.30
C GLY A 90 4.03 -16.39 -7.61
N VAL A 91 3.17 -15.51 -7.08
CA VAL A 91 1.81 -15.85 -6.66
C VAL A 91 0.94 -16.06 -7.91
N LYS A 92 1.17 -17.18 -8.61
CA LYS A 92 0.54 -17.52 -9.89
C LYS A 92 -0.25 -18.83 -9.80
N GLY A 93 -1.09 -19.08 -10.81
CA GLY A 93 -1.98 -20.24 -10.88
C GLY A 93 -3.25 -20.04 -10.06
N VAL A 94 -4.18 -20.98 -10.15
CA VAL A 94 -5.55 -20.84 -9.62
C VAL A 94 -5.59 -20.34 -8.18
N ILE A 95 -4.78 -20.92 -7.28
CA ILE A 95 -4.76 -20.52 -5.87
C ILE A 95 -4.18 -19.10 -5.70
N GLY A 96 -3.12 -18.77 -6.43
CA GLY A 96 -2.52 -17.44 -6.38
C GLY A 96 -3.44 -16.35 -6.92
N GLU A 97 -4.10 -16.63 -8.05
CA GLU A 97 -5.08 -15.74 -8.69
C GLU A 97 -6.29 -15.50 -7.78
N VAL A 98 -6.80 -16.56 -7.13
CA VAL A 98 -7.85 -16.42 -6.11
C VAL A 98 -7.37 -15.58 -4.92
N ALA A 99 -6.12 -15.76 -4.47
CA ALA A 99 -5.58 -15.00 -3.34
C ALA A 99 -5.47 -13.49 -3.64
N ILE A 100 -4.95 -13.12 -4.82
CA ILE A 100 -4.85 -11.71 -5.21
C ILE A 100 -6.22 -11.08 -5.47
N ALA A 101 -7.18 -11.84 -6.04
CA ALA A 101 -8.55 -11.38 -6.24
C ALA A 101 -9.26 -11.17 -4.91
N TYR A 102 -9.13 -12.13 -3.99
CA TYR A 102 -9.69 -12.05 -2.63
C TYR A 102 -9.14 -10.83 -1.88
N TYR A 103 -7.82 -10.64 -1.88
CA TYR A 103 -7.18 -9.49 -1.27
C TYR A 103 -7.70 -8.17 -1.88
N SER A 104 -7.80 -8.08 -3.20
CA SER A 104 -8.31 -6.89 -3.91
C SER A 104 -9.72 -6.53 -3.47
N VAL A 105 -10.63 -7.52 -3.43
CA VAL A 105 -12.01 -7.32 -3.00
C VAL A 105 -12.06 -6.87 -1.53
N CYS A 106 -11.28 -7.50 -0.65
CA CYS A 106 -11.20 -7.13 0.76
C CYS A 106 -10.67 -5.70 0.95
N SER A 107 -9.68 -5.29 0.17
CA SER A 107 -9.12 -3.93 0.17
C SER A 107 -10.16 -2.87 -0.20
N VAL A 108 -10.97 -3.11 -1.25
CA VAL A 108 -12.04 -2.20 -1.66
C VAL A 108 -13.16 -2.14 -0.62
N ILE A 109 -13.58 -3.29 -0.07
CA ILE A 109 -14.59 -3.35 1.00
C ILE A 109 -14.13 -2.56 2.23
N ARG A 110 -12.86 -2.70 2.61
CA ARG A 110 -12.27 -1.99 3.76
C ARG A 110 -12.33 -0.48 3.63
N LEU A 111 -11.97 0.04 2.46
CA LEU A 111 -12.00 1.48 2.19
C LEU A 111 -13.44 2.00 2.06
N GLY A 112 -14.33 1.23 1.42
CA GLY A 112 -15.75 1.57 1.38
C GLY A 112 -16.39 1.64 2.77
N PHE A 113 -16.08 0.67 3.65
CA PHE A 113 -16.54 0.68 5.04
C PHE A 113 -15.97 1.88 5.80
N PHE A 114 -14.68 2.18 5.65
CA PHE A 114 -14.04 3.32 6.31
C PHE A 114 -14.67 4.65 5.90
N ASN A 115 -14.86 4.85 4.60
CA ASN A 115 -15.38 6.10 4.04
C ASN A 115 -16.80 6.40 4.47
N VAL A 116 -17.66 5.37 4.49
CA VAL A 116 -19.08 5.54 4.81
C VAL A 116 -19.32 5.46 6.31
N LEU A 117 -18.91 4.36 6.96
CA LEU A 117 -19.34 4.04 8.32
C LEU A 117 -18.44 4.64 9.39
N GLU A 118 -17.11 4.68 9.17
CA GLU A 118 -16.19 5.25 10.16
C GLU A 118 -16.26 6.78 10.19
N THR A 119 -16.37 7.43 9.02
CA THR A 119 -16.58 8.88 8.92
C THR A 119 -17.85 9.32 9.66
N SER A 120 -18.97 8.62 9.48
CA SER A 120 -20.23 8.94 10.20
C SER A 120 -20.11 8.74 11.70
N ARG A 121 -19.41 7.70 12.17
CA ARG A 121 -19.17 7.44 13.60
C ARG A 121 -18.32 8.54 14.26
N GLN A 122 -17.27 9.00 13.57
CA GLN A 122 -16.38 10.06 14.09
C GLN A 122 -17.12 11.38 14.29
N VAL A 123 -18.23 11.61 13.59
CA VAL A 123 -19.09 12.79 13.75
C VAL A 123 -20.09 12.64 14.90
N GLN A 124 -20.54 11.42 15.22
CA GLN A 124 -21.63 11.17 16.17
C GLN A 124 -21.19 10.75 17.59
N GLU A 125 -20.02 10.12 17.76
CA GLU A 125 -19.59 9.56 19.05
C GLU A 125 -18.37 10.27 19.65
N ASP A 126 -18.53 10.84 20.85
CA ASP A 126 -17.41 11.32 21.67
C ASP A 126 -16.48 10.15 22.05
N ASN A 127 -15.17 10.31 21.76
CA ASN A 127 -14.09 9.29 21.87
C ASN A 127 -14.01 8.23 20.76
N ALA A 128 -14.81 8.26 19.69
CA ALA A 128 -14.66 7.34 18.54
C ALA A 128 -13.26 7.40 17.88
N ASN A 129 -12.53 8.50 18.07
CA ASN A 129 -11.19 8.73 17.52
C ASN A 129 -10.08 7.83 18.09
N LYS A 130 -10.33 7.00 19.12
CA LYS A 130 -9.29 6.19 19.79
C LYS A 130 -9.12 4.77 19.22
N PHE A 131 -10.08 4.26 18.44
CA PHE A 131 -10.08 2.88 17.94
C PHE A 131 -10.43 2.83 16.45
N TYR A 132 -9.80 1.92 15.71
CA TYR A 132 -10.17 1.47 14.37
C TYR A 132 -10.93 0.16 14.46
N TYR A 133 -11.81 -0.09 13.50
CA TYR A 133 -12.41 -1.40 13.28
C TYR A 133 -11.71 -2.09 12.09
N GLY A 134 -11.16 -3.28 12.34
CA GLY A 134 -10.35 -4.00 11.37
C GLY A 134 -8.97 -3.40 11.14
N LEU A 135 -8.15 -4.10 10.37
CA LEU A 135 -6.78 -3.67 10.06
C LEU A 135 -6.79 -2.55 8.99
N PRO A 136 -6.08 -1.42 9.17
CA PRO A 136 -5.97 -0.38 8.13
C PRO A 136 -5.31 -0.93 6.85
N ILE A 137 -5.76 -0.48 5.67
CA ILE A 137 -5.22 -0.96 4.39
C ILE A 137 -3.71 -0.68 4.27
N THR A 138 -3.28 0.47 4.79
CA THR A 138 -1.88 0.95 4.80
C THR A 138 -0.93 0.05 5.58
N SER A 139 -1.45 -0.86 6.42
CA SER A 139 -0.64 -1.85 7.15
C SER A 139 0.17 -2.76 6.21
N ILE A 140 -0.27 -2.93 4.96
CA ILE A 140 0.46 -3.72 3.96
C ILE A 140 1.86 -3.15 3.67
N THR A 141 2.05 -1.84 3.82
CA THR A 141 3.33 -1.14 3.64
C THR A 141 4.36 -1.49 4.72
N ILE A 142 3.92 -2.05 5.84
CA ILE A 142 4.78 -2.59 6.90
C ILE A 142 4.97 -4.09 6.68
N ILE A 143 3.87 -4.81 6.42
CA ILE A 143 3.86 -6.27 6.35
C ILE A 143 4.68 -6.77 5.16
N LEU A 144 4.48 -6.23 3.95
CA LEU A 144 5.16 -6.76 2.76
C LEU A 144 6.67 -6.58 2.77
N PRO A 145 7.25 -5.41 3.12
CA PRO A 145 8.71 -5.28 3.22
C PRO A 145 9.31 -6.27 4.22
N LEU A 146 8.64 -6.51 5.36
CA LEU A 146 9.09 -7.48 6.35
C LEU A 146 9.01 -8.92 5.82
N ILE A 147 7.91 -9.29 5.17
CA ILE A 147 7.75 -10.62 4.56
C ILE A 147 8.82 -10.83 3.47
N PHE A 148 9.14 -9.81 2.69
CA PHE A 148 10.11 -9.90 1.62
C PHE A 148 11.54 -10.21 2.10
N LEU A 149 11.90 -9.86 3.34
CA LEU A 149 13.19 -10.24 3.92
C LEU A 149 13.37 -11.77 3.97
N PHE A 150 12.29 -12.54 4.13
CA PHE A 150 12.37 -14.00 4.17
C PHE A 150 12.76 -14.60 2.82
N ASN A 151 12.59 -13.88 1.71
CA ASN A 151 13.03 -14.31 0.39
C ASN A 151 14.55 -14.52 0.29
N PHE A 152 15.34 -13.91 1.19
CA PHE A 152 16.79 -14.12 1.24
C PHE A 152 17.21 -15.41 1.92
N ILE A 153 16.32 -16.02 2.72
CA ILE A 153 16.65 -17.14 3.61
C ILE A 153 15.90 -18.40 3.20
N LEU A 154 14.66 -18.27 2.74
CA LEU A 154 13.77 -19.39 2.44
C LEU A 154 13.91 -19.86 1.00
N ALA A 155 13.57 -21.13 0.78
CA ALA A 155 13.40 -21.67 -0.56
C ALA A 155 12.24 -20.96 -1.29
N GLU A 156 12.39 -20.76 -2.59
CA GLU A 156 11.45 -20.01 -3.44
C GLU A 156 10.00 -20.50 -3.31
N ASN A 157 9.78 -21.82 -3.32
CA ASN A 157 8.44 -22.39 -3.19
C ASN A 157 7.79 -22.06 -1.84
N ILE A 158 8.56 -22.10 -0.75
CA ILE A 158 8.05 -21.78 0.60
C ILE A 158 7.69 -20.28 0.65
N PHE A 159 8.54 -19.43 0.09
CA PHE A 159 8.30 -17.99 0.05
C PHE A 159 7.01 -17.64 -0.71
N LYS A 160 6.76 -18.26 -1.87
CA LYS A 160 5.51 -18.09 -2.63
C LYS A 160 4.26 -18.46 -1.81
N TRP A 161 4.30 -19.57 -1.07
CA TRP A 161 3.20 -19.97 -0.19
C TRP A 161 3.00 -19.01 0.98
N ILE A 162 4.07 -18.44 1.52
CA ILE A 162 3.98 -17.40 2.56
C ILE A 162 3.30 -16.14 1.99
N LEU A 163 3.61 -15.73 0.77
CA LEU A 163 2.93 -14.59 0.12
C LEU A 163 1.43 -14.86 -0.06
N VAL A 164 1.05 -16.05 -0.55
CA VAL A 164 -0.37 -16.46 -0.66
C VAL A 164 -1.06 -16.39 0.71
N GLY A 165 -0.46 -16.99 1.73
CA GLY A 165 -0.99 -16.97 3.09
C GLY A 165 -1.10 -15.55 3.66
N THR A 166 -0.14 -14.68 3.35
CA THR A 166 -0.14 -13.26 3.75
C THR A 166 -1.32 -12.52 3.13
N LEU A 167 -1.58 -12.71 1.83
CA LEU A 167 -2.71 -12.06 1.14
C LEU A 167 -4.05 -12.49 1.73
N PHE A 168 -4.26 -13.78 1.99
CA PHE A 168 -5.49 -14.26 2.64
C PHE A 168 -5.62 -13.74 4.08
N CYS A 169 -4.54 -13.80 4.86
CA CYS A 169 -4.53 -13.36 6.25
C CYS A 169 -4.84 -11.86 6.36
N VAL A 170 -4.10 -11.03 5.61
CA VAL A 170 -4.28 -9.57 5.63
C VAL A 170 -5.64 -9.18 5.05
N GLY A 171 -6.08 -9.79 3.94
CA GLY A 171 -7.41 -9.54 3.37
C GLY A 171 -8.53 -9.86 4.37
N THR A 172 -8.43 -10.98 5.07
CA THR A 172 -9.40 -11.33 6.13
C THR A 172 -9.37 -10.31 7.27
N LEU A 173 -8.18 -9.89 7.71
CA LEU A 173 -8.01 -8.89 8.78
C LEU A 173 -8.56 -7.51 8.41
N PHE A 174 -8.61 -7.16 7.11
CA PHE A 174 -9.25 -5.94 6.66
C PHE A 174 -10.76 -5.97 6.94
N ILE A 175 -11.43 -7.08 6.66
CA ILE A 175 -12.89 -7.18 6.81
C ILE A 175 -13.34 -7.71 8.18
N THR A 176 -12.41 -8.15 9.03
CA THR A 176 -12.74 -8.68 10.36
C THR A 176 -13.05 -7.56 11.34
N ASN A 177 -14.20 -7.68 12.03
CA ASN A 177 -14.64 -6.71 13.03
C ASN A 177 -13.93 -6.91 14.38
N PHE A 178 -12.72 -6.37 14.52
CA PHE A 178 -12.02 -6.29 15.80
C PHE A 178 -11.59 -4.85 16.09
N ARG A 179 -11.48 -4.50 17.38
CA ARG A 179 -11.09 -3.15 17.82
C ARG A 179 -9.57 -3.04 17.88
N LEU A 180 -9.00 -2.25 16.99
CA LEU A 180 -7.57 -1.93 16.98
C LEU A 180 -7.35 -0.54 17.57
N LYS A 181 -6.57 -0.44 18.65
CA LYS A 181 -6.24 0.85 19.25
C LYS A 181 -5.33 1.64 18.30
N LYS A 182 -5.62 2.92 18.05
CA LYS A 182 -4.77 3.74 17.19
C LYS A 182 -3.35 3.81 17.77
N PRO A 183 -2.30 3.57 16.96
CA PRO A 183 -0.93 3.59 17.45
C PRO A 183 -0.57 5.00 17.92
N SER A 184 0.15 5.07 19.05
CA SER A 184 0.73 6.33 19.53
C SER A 184 1.83 6.81 18.57
N ASN A 185 2.13 8.12 18.55
CA ASN A 185 3.23 8.68 17.76
C ASN A 185 4.57 7.97 17.99
N LYS A 186 4.81 7.46 19.21
CA LYS A 186 6.01 6.67 19.53
C LYS A 186 6.01 5.30 18.82
N GLN A 187 4.87 4.62 18.81
CA GLN A 187 4.70 3.32 18.13
C GLN A 187 4.77 3.50 16.61
N LEU A 188 4.19 4.58 16.09
CA LEU A 188 4.28 4.92 14.68
C LEU A 188 5.73 5.14 14.24
N CYS A 189 6.50 5.92 15.03
CA CYS A 189 7.94 6.11 14.80
C CYS A 189 8.70 4.78 14.82
N PHE A 190 8.40 3.89 15.77
CA PHE A 190 8.97 2.56 15.83
C PHE A 190 8.73 1.76 14.54
N TRP A 191 7.47 1.72 14.04
CA TRP A 191 7.15 1.02 12.80
C TRP A 191 7.84 1.63 11.57
N VAL A 192 7.95 2.96 11.50
CA VAL A 192 8.67 3.65 10.41
C VAL A 192 10.15 3.28 10.41
N ILE A 193 10.80 3.29 11.58
CA ILE A 193 12.21 2.90 11.71
C ILE A 193 12.38 1.43 11.33
N LEU A 194 11.48 0.56 11.79
CA LEU A 194 11.52 -0.87 11.45
C LEU A 194 11.44 -1.10 9.94
N VAL A 195 10.50 -0.43 9.26
CA VAL A 195 10.35 -0.52 7.81
C VAL A 195 11.58 0.06 7.12
N ALA A 196 12.08 1.22 7.53
CA ALA A 196 13.28 1.82 6.96
C ALA A 196 14.50 0.89 7.07
N CYS A 197 14.71 0.25 8.22
CA CYS A 197 15.74 -0.77 8.41
C CYS A 197 15.53 -1.99 7.48
N SER A 198 14.28 -2.47 7.35
CA SER A 198 13.97 -3.59 6.46
C SER A 198 14.27 -3.26 4.99
N VAL A 199 13.87 -2.08 4.53
CA VAL A 199 14.12 -1.60 3.16
C VAL A 199 15.61 -1.40 2.93
N ALA A 200 16.34 -0.83 3.89
CA ALA A 200 17.78 -0.69 3.80
C ALA A 200 18.45 -2.06 3.62
N MET A 201 18.10 -3.05 4.45
CA MET A 201 18.61 -4.42 4.26
C MET A 201 18.27 -4.97 2.88
N ILE A 202 17.03 -4.82 2.42
CA ILE A 202 16.61 -5.28 1.08
C ILE A 202 17.46 -4.66 -0.03
N LEU A 203 17.79 -3.37 0.08
CA LEU A 203 18.60 -2.67 -0.92
C LEU A 203 20.07 -3.14 -0.90
N PHE A 204 20.64 -3.40 0.29
CA PHE A 204 22.05 -3.81 0.43
C PHE A 204 22.31 -5.29 0.11
N PHE A 205 21.35 -6.19 0.33
CA PHE A 205 21.54 -7.62 0.06
C PHE A 205 21.40 -7.93 -1.45
N SER A 206 22.48 -8.48 -2.04
CA SER A 206 22.67 -8.52 -3.50
C SER A 206 22.15 -9.80 -4.21
N LYS A 207 22.03 -10.93 -3.51
CA LYS A 207 21.65 -12.21 -4.15
C LYS A 207 20.16 -12.51 -4.00
N TYR A 208 19.47 -12.71 -5.11
CA TYR A 208 18.11 -13.24 -5.15
C TYR A 208 18.01 -14.41 -6.14
N PRO A 209 17.31 -15.51 -5.77
CA PRO A 209 17.11 -16.67 -6.63
C PRO A 209 15.88 -16.55 -7.55
N ILE A 210 15.29 -15.36 -7.74
CA ILE A 210 14.13 -15.20 -8.61
C ILE A 210 14.60 -14.82 -10.02
N THR A 211 14.58 -15.77 -10.93
CA THR A 211 14.86 -15.55 -12.35
C THR A 211 13.59 -15.00 -13.02
N HIS A 212 13.53 -13.69 -13.26
CA HIS A 212 12.51 -13.09 -14.12
C HIS A 212 12.99 -13.07 -15.56
N THR A 213 12.21 -13.66 -16.46
CA THR A 213 12.40 -13.54 -17.91
C THR A 213 11.52 -12.39 -18.37
N ILE A 214 12.12 -11.24 -18.64
CA ILE A 214 11.44 -10.09 -19.24
C ILE A 214 11.55 -10.26 -20.75
N GLU A 215 10.43 -10.35 -21.46
CA GLU A 215 10.40 -10.01 -22.88
C GLU A 215 10.45 -8.48 -22.95
N HIS A 216 11.62 -7.93 -23.31
CA HIS A 216 11.79 -6.49 -23.47
C HIS A 216 11.06 -6.04 -24.74
N GLU A 217 9.93 -5.34 -24.59
CA GLU A 217 9.44 -4.45 -25.64
C GLU A 217 10.16 -3.10 -25.55
N GLU A 218 10.57 -2.55 -26.70
CA GLU A 218 11.22 -1.24 -26.75
C GLU A 218 10.35 -0.12 -26.16
N PRO A 219 10.94 0.79 -25.36
CA PRO A 219 10.22 1.90 -24.76
C PRO A 219 9.58 2.79 -25.83
N LEU A 220 8.38 3.30 -25.53
CA LEU A 220 7.61 4.20 -26.41
C LEU A 220 8.42 5.40 -26.93
N ILE A 221 9.38 5.91 -26.14
CA ILE A 221 10.22 7.04 -26.53
C ILE A 221 11.15 6.67 -27.69
N GLU A 222 11.70 5.45 -27.72
CA GLU A 222 12.56 4.99 -28.81
C GLU A 222 11.74 4.80 -30.09
N LYS A 223 10.52 4.25 -29.99
CA LYS A 223 9.58 4.13 -31.13
C LYS A 223 9.08 5.45 -31.72
N ILE A 224 9.19 6.56 -31.00
CA ILE A 224 8.78 7.90 -31.48
C ILE A 224 9.96 8.64 -32.13
N LEU A 225 11.20 8.23 -31.80
CA LEU A 225 12.42 8.86 -32.29
C LEU A 225 12.97 8.21 -33.57
N ASP A 226 12.49 7.00 -33.92
CA ASP A 226 12.70 6.32 -35.21
C ASP A 226 11.62 6.68 -36.26
#